data_AF-A0A2N3AYS3-F1
#
_entry.id   AF-A0A2N3AYS3-F1
#
_cell.length_a   1.000
_cell.length_b   1.000
_cell.length_c   1.000
_cell.angle_alpha   90.00
_cell.angle_beta   90.00
_cell.angle_gamma   90.00
#
_symmetry.space_group_name_H-M   'P 1'
#
loop_
_entity.id
_entity.type
_entity.pdbx_description
1 polymer ?
#
loop_
_entity_poly.entity_id
_entity_poly.type
_entity_poly.pdbx_seq_one_letter_code
_entity_poly.pdbx_strand_id
1 'polypeptide(L)'
;MKARIGALGAVMAAALALAGCDAIAPNGGIDGMDIPEVADGDISEATMKDVTRILSSDAFEGRMPGTVGEEKTIALLTERFKAAGLQPGNNGSWVQEVPLIEITGKDYAPLTIAGKGANIALDFAKDWV
;
A
#
# COMPACT_ATOMS: atom_id res chain seq x y z
N MET A 1 42.22 -50.72 -26.07
CA MET A 1 41.43 -49.60 -26.63
C MET A 1 40.47 -49.13 -25.55
N LYS A 2 40.77 -48.03 -24.84
CA LYS A 2 39.96 -47.52 -23.72
C LYS A 2 38.89 -46.57 -24.26
N ALA A 3 37.64 -47.01 -24.31
CA ALA A 3 36.53 -46.14 -24.70
C ALA A 3 36.24 -45.15 -23.57
N ARG A 4 36.39 -43.86 -23.88
CA ARG A 4 36.18 -42.71 -22.99
C ARG A 4 34.67 -42.50 -22.78
N ILE A 5 34.10 -43.16 -21.78
CA ILE A 5 32.65 -43.10 -21.45
C ILE A 5 32.29 -41.84 -20.62
N GLY A 6 33.27 -41.10 -20.08
CA GLY A 6 33.00 -39.99 -19.14
C GLY A 6 32.56 -38.65 -19.77
N ALA A 7 32.77 -38.42 -21.07
CA ALA A 7 32.57 -37.09 -21.65
C ALA A 7 31.13 -36.83 -22.15
N LEU A 8 30.35 -37.87 -22.45
CA LEU A 8 29.00 -37.71 -23.02
C LEU A 8 27.93 -37.47 -21.95
N GLY A 9 28.08 -38.04 -20.76
CA GLY A 9 27.14 -37.87 -19.65
C GLY A 9 27.17 -36.47 -19.03
N ALA A 10 28.34 -35.84 -18.97
CA ALA A 10 28.50 -34.50 -18.42
C ALA A 10 27.90 -33.40 -19.32
N VAL A 11 27.88 -33.61 -20.65
CA VAL A 11 27.33 -32.64 -21.61
C VAL A 11 25.80 -32.67 -21.61
N MET A 12 25.16 -33.83 -21.42
CA MET A 12 23.69 -33.91 -21.32
C MET A 12 23.16 -33.30 -20.02
N ALA A 13 23.85 -33.47 -18.89
CA ALA A 13 23.42 -32.87 -17.62
C ALA A 13 23.55 -31.34 -17.61
N ALA A 14 24.56 -30.78 -18.30
CA ALA A 14 24.72 -29.34 -18.46
C ALA A 14 23.66 -28.71 -19.39
N ALA A 15 23.22 -29.44 -20.42
CA ALA A 15 22.15 -28.99 -21.32
C ALA A 15 20.76 -28.97 -20.65
N LEU A 16 20.46 -29.95 -19.78
CA LEU A 16 19.21 -29.94 -18.99
C LEU A 16 19.20 -28.87 -17.89
N ALA A 17 20.36 -28.51 -17.33
CA ALA A 17 20.46 -27.46 -16.31
C ALA A 17 20.25 -26.05 -16.87
N LEU A 18 20.62 -25.80 -18.14
CA LEU A 18 20.48 -24.49 -18.77
C LEU A 18 19.03 -24.19 -19.22
N ALA A 19 18.24 -25.22 -19.55
CA ALA A 19 16.83 -25.08 -19.88
C ALA A 19 15.92 -24.80 -18.66
N GLY A 20 16.43 -24.96 -17.43
CA GLY A 20 15.68 -24.70 -16.20
C GLY A 20 15.53 -23.21 -15.87
N CYS A 21 16.35 -22.32 -16.44
CA CYS A 21 16.27 -20.88 -16.16
C CYS A 21 15.21 -20.15 -17.01
N ASP A 22 14.70 -20.74 -18.10
CA ASP A 22 13.59 -20.19 -18.90
C ASP A 22 12.22 -20.75 -18.46
N ALA A 23 12.19 -21.74 -17.57
CA ALA A 23 10.96 -22.37 -17.07
C ALA A 23 10.32 -21.63 -15.87
N ILE A 24 10.84 -20.47 -15.50
CA ILE A 24 10.06 -19.51 -14.72
C ILE A 24 9.18 -18.78 -15.75
N ALA A 25 8.06 -19.43 -16.09
CA ALA A 25 6.97 -18.74 -16.75
C ALA A 25 6.67 -17.46 -15.95
N PRO A 26 6.36 -16.33 -16.60
CA PRO A 26 6.00 -15.09 -15.90
C PRO A 26 4.72 -15.24 -15.07
N ASN A 27 4.03 -16.37 -15.21
CA ASN A 27 2.83 -16.70 -14.46
C ASN A 27 3.23 -17.28 -13.11
N GLY A 28 3.60 -16.37 -12.20
CA GLY A 28 3.37 -16.55 -10.77
C GLY A 28 1.86 -16.60 -10.50
N GLY A 29 1.20 -17.63 -11.05
CA GLY A 29 -0.19 -17.94 -10.81
C GLY A 29 -0.33 -18.49 -9.41
N ILE A 30 -1.02 -17.76 -8.56
CA ILE A 30 -1.70 -18.31 -7.38
C ILE A 30 -2.71 -19.36 -7.86
N ASP A 31 -2.23 -20.60 -7.96
CA ASP A 31 -2.99 -21.74 -8.47
C ASP A 31 -4.24 -21.96 -7.58
N GLY A 32 -5.41 -21.54 -8.09
CA GLY A 32 -6.70 -21.71 -7.41
C GLY A 32 -7.59 -20.46 -7.27
N MET A 33 -7.13 -19.27 -7.66
CA MET A 33 -7.98 -18.07 -7.69
C MET A 33 -8.32 -17.68 -9.14
N ASP A 34 -9.59 -17.84 -9.50
CA ASP A 34 -10.12 -17.53 -10.84
C ASP A 34 -10.30 -16.00 -10.98
N ILE A 35 -9.17 -15.30 -11.11
CA ILE A 35 -9.13 -13.85 -11.31
C ILE A 35 -9.22 -13.59 -12.81
N PRO A 36 -10.23 -12.84 -13.29
CA PRO A 36 -10.33 -12.52 -14.71
C PRO A 36 -9.10 -11.73 -15.15
N GLU A 37 -8.53 -12.11 -16.30
CA GLU A 37 -7.43 -11.36 -16.90
C GLU A 37 -7.97 -10.03 -17.42
N VAL A 38 -7.52 -8.93 -16.79
CA VAL A 38 -7.90 -7.57 -17.15
C VAL A 38 -6.71 -6.94 -17.87
N ALA A 39 -6.95 -6.28 -19.01
CA ALA A 39 -5.90 -5.56 -19.71
C ALA A 39 -5.28 -4.49 -18.79
N ASP A 40 -3.96 -4.36 -18.83
CA ASP A 40 -3.26 -3.30 -18.12
C ASP A 40 -3.79 -1.94 -18.59
N GLY A 41 -4.37 -1.18 -17.66
CA GLY A 41 -4.82 0.18 -17.93
C GLY A 41 -3.65 1.16 -17.93
N ASP A 42 -3.72 2.19 -18.78
CA ASP A 42 -2.76 3.29 -18.76
C ASP A 42 -2.92 4.11 -17.48
N ILE A 43 -1.84 4.22 -16.69
CA ILE A 43 -1.81 5.06 -15.48
C ILE A 43 -1.53 6.51 -15.89
N SER A 44 -2.49 7.40 -15.64
CA SER A 44 -2.37 8.83 -15.94
C SER A 44 -1.58 9.59 -14.87
N GLU A 45 -0.37 10.05 -15.21
CA GLU A 45 0.43 10.96 -14.36
C GLU A 45 -0.34 12.26 -14.03
N ALA A 46 -1.07 12.80 -15.01
CA ALA A 46 -1.86 14.01 -14.83
C ALA A 46 -2.95 13.81 -13.76
N THR A 47 -3.64 12.66 -13.80
CA THR A 47 -4.66 12.33 -12.80
C THR A 47 -4.06 12.20 -11.41
N MET A 48 -2.90 11.53 -11.29
CA MET A 48 -2.20 11.41 -10.00
C MET A 48 -1.86 12.80 -9.44
N LYS A 49 -1.25 13.67 -10.25
CA LYS A 49 -0.92 15.04 -9.84
C LYS A 49 -2.15 15.84 -9.40
N ASP A 50 -3.24 15.77 -10.16
CA ASP A 50 -4.47 16.51 -9.86
C ASP A 50 -5.10 16.06 -8.54
N VAL A 51 -5.29 14.75 -8.37
CA VAL A 51 -5.91 14.18 -7.17
C VAL A 51 -5.03 14.44 -5.94
N THR A 52 -3.71 14.26 -6.05
CA THR A 52 -2.79 14.56 -4.94
C THR A 52 -2.86 16.04 -4.56
N ARG A 53 -2.83 16.96 -5.54
CA ARG A 53 -2.94 18.41 -5.29
C ARG A 53 -4.23 18.78 -4.56
N ILE A 54 -5.35 18.17 -4.94
CA ILE A 54 -6.66 18.44 -4.30
C ILE A 54 -6.66 17.90 -2.87
N LEU A 55 -6.31 16.63 -2.67
CA LEU A 55 -6.34 15.97 -1.36
C LEU A 55 -5.32 16.56 -0.37
N SER A 56 -4.22 17.14 -0.87
CA SER A 56 -3.20 17.79 -0.04
C SER A 56 -3.50 19.27 0.23
N SER A 57 -4.63 19.80 -0.23
CA SER A 57 -4.96 21.21 -0.01
C SER A 57 -5.55 21.43 1.39
N ASP A 58 -5.36 22.63 1.94
CA ASP A 58 -5.89 23.01 3.25
C ASP A 58 -7.41 22.83 3.35
N ALA A 59 -8.12 22.95 2.21
CA ALA A 59 -9.56 22.75 2.13
C ALA A 59 -10.01 21.32 2.50
N PHE A 60 -9.10 20.34 2.49
CA PHE A 60 -9.37 18.94 2.85
C PHE A 60 -8.91 18.60 4.27
N GLU A 61 -8.40 19.56 5.06
CA GLU A 61 -8.19 19.45 6.52
C GLU A 61 -7.30 18.28 7.00
N GLY A 62 -6.60 17.61 6.08
CA GLY A 62 -5.73 16.48 6.37
C GLY A 62 -6.44 15.12 6.29
N ARG A 63 -6.02 14.19 7.14
CA ARG A 63 -6.43 12.77 7.09
C ARG A 63 -7.00 12.25 8.41
N MET A 64 -7.43 13.16 9.29
CA MET A 64 -8.06 12.77 10.53
C MET A 64 -9.49 12.29 10.25
N PRO A 65 -9.88 11.07 10.69
CA PRO A 65 -11.26 10.61 10.58
C PRO A 65 -12.22 11.49 11.38
N GLY A 66 -13.49 11.50 11.00
CA GLY A 66 -14.56 12.26 11.65
C GLY A 66 -14.51 13.78 11.41
N THR A 67 -13.80 14.22 10.36
CA THR A 67 -13.65 15.65 10.01
C THR A 67 -14.41 16.02 8.74
N VAL A 68 -14.60 17.31 8.49
CA VAL A 68 -15.18 17.82 7.23
C VAL A 68 -14.29 17.46 6.02
N GLY A 69 -12.98 17.34 6.25
CA GLY A 69 -12.02 16.82 5.28
C GLY A 69 -12.36 15.41 4.77
N GLU A 70 -12.82 14.52 5.65
CA GLU A 70 -13.26 13.18 5.30
C GLU A 70 -14.50 13.22 4.38
N GLU A 71 -15.52 14.01 4.73
CA GLU A 71 -16.74 14.14 3.92
C GLU A 71 -16.42 14.57 2.48
N LYS A 72 -15.53 15.56 2.33
CA LYS A 72 -15.05 16.05 1.02
C LYS A 72 -14.26 14.97 0.28
N THR A 73 -13.43 14.22 0.99
CA THR A 73 -12.64 13.12 0.41
C THR A 73 -13.54 12.01 -0.13
N ILE A 74 -14.53 11.58 0.66
CA ILE A 74 -15.52 10.57 0.25
C ILE A 74 -16.28 11.03 -0.99
N ALA A 75 -16.75 12.28 -1.01
CA ALA A 75 -17.45 12.84 -2.16
C ALA A 75 -16.57 12.86 -3.41
N LEU A 76 -15.32 13.34 -3.30
CA LEU A 76 -14.37 13.38 -4.41
C LEU A 76 -14.11 11.98 -4.99
N LEU A 77 -13.81 10.99 -4.15
CA LEU A 77 -13.52 9.63 -4.61
C LEU A 77 -14.74 8.99 -5.27
N THR A 78 -15.92 9.19 -4.69
CA THR A 78 -17.19 8.69 -5.25
C THR A 78 -17.45 9.31 -6.62
N GLU A 79 -17.24 10.63 -6.79
CA GLU A 79 -17.39 11.32 -8.08
C GLU A 79 -16.41 10.76 -9.12
N ARG A 80 -15.12 10.63 -8.77
CA ARG A 80 -14.09 10.14 -9.70
C ARG A 80 -14.35 8.69 -10.11
N PHE A 81 -14.79 7.83 -9.20
CA PHE A 81 -15.10 6.44 -9.52
C PHE A 81 -16.33 6.31 -10.42
N LYS A 82 -17.37 7.12 -10.17
CA LYS A 82 -18.52 7.21 -11.09
C LYS A 82 -18.10 7.70 -12.47
N ALA A 83 -17.27 8.73 -12.54
CA ALA A 83 -16.77 9.27 -13.81
C ALA A 83 -15.90 8.27 -14.59
N ALA A 84 -15.23 7.36 -13.87
CA ALA A 84 -14.47 6.25 -14.45
C ALA A 84 -15.37 5.06 -14.88
N GLY A 85 -16.69 5.12 -14.67
CA GLY A 85 -17.62 4.05 -15.04
C GLY A 85 -17.61 2.85 -14.10
N LEU A 86 -17.04 2.98 -12.90
CA LEU A 86 -17.03 1.92 -11.91
C LEU A 86 -18.42 1.73 -11.30
N GLN A 87 -18.59 0.60 -10.62
CA GLN A 87 -19.78 0.26 -9.85
C GLN A 87 -19.46 0.25 -8.35
N PRO A 88 -20.45 0.53 -7.48
CA PRO A 88 -20.28 0.46 -6.03
C PRO A 88 -20.01 -0.98 -5.56
N GLY A 89 -19.00 -1.16 -4.71
CA GLY A 89 -18.54 -2.47 -4.24
C GLY A 89 -19.18 -2.98 -2.95
N ASN A 90 -19.95 -2.16 -2.22
CA ASN A 90 -20.53 -2.54 -0.93
C ASN A 90 -22.07 -2.69 -1.02
N ASN A 91 -22.56 -3.79 -1.59
CA ASN A 91 -24.00 -4.07 -1.73
C ASN A 91 -24.79 -2.91 -2.38
N GLY A 92 -24.21 -2.26 -3.40
CA GLY A 92 -24.81 -1.08 -4.04
C GLY A 92 -24.43 0.27 -3.41
N SER A 93 -23.75 0.27 -2.26
CA SER A 93 -23.17 1.47 -1.64
C SER A 93 -21.74 1.73 -2.12
N TRP A 94 -21.40 3.02 -2.26
CA TRP A 94 -20.05 3.50 -2.53
C TRP A 94 -19.15 3.53 -1.30
N VAL A 95 -19.74 3.47 -0.11
CA VAL A 95 -19.04 3.58 1.18
C VAL A 95 -19.32 2.37 2.06
N GLN A 96 -18.34 2.04 2.90
CA GLN A 96 -18.47 1.06 3.96
C GLN A 96 -18.55 1.77 5.31
N GLU A 97 -19.52 1.39 6.13
CA GLU A 97 -19.61 1.89 7.49
C GLU A 97 -18.47 1.32 8.34
N VAL A 98 -17.69 2.20 8.94
CA VAL A 98 -16.60 1.87 9.86
C VAL A 98 -16.85 2.58 11.18
N PRO A 99 -16.97 1.86 12.31
CA PRO A 99 -17.22 2.50 13.59
C PRO A 99 -15.99 3.31 14.03
N LEU A 100 -16.21 4.59 14.36
CA LEU A 100 -15.18 5.46 14.90
C LEU A 100 -15.17 5.37 16.42
N ILE A 101 -13.97 5.36 17.00
CA ILE A 101 -13.75 5.51 18.44
C ILE A 101 -12.85 6.71 18.68
N GLU A 102 -13.17 7.50 19.69
CA GLU A 102 -12.35 8.61 20.14
C GLU A 102 -11.71 8.26 21.49
N ILE A 103 -10.41 8.53 21.63
CA ILE A 103 -9.69 8.39 22.89
C ILE A 103 -9.16 9.76 23.27
N THR A 104 -9.78 10.37 24.29
CA THR A 104 -9.28 11.62 24.86
C THR A 104 -8.25 11.33 25.95
N GLY A 105 -6.97 11.61 25.67
CA GLY A 105 -5.93 11.56 26.69
C GLY A 105 -6.14 12.64 27.76
N LYS A 106 -5.87 12.30 29.03
CA LYS A 106 -5.93 13.21 30.18
C LYS A 106 -4.78 12.87 31.13
N ASP A 107 -4.49 13.78 32.05
CA ASP A 107 -3.50 13.58 33.12
C ASP A 107 -2.10 13.21 32.59
N TYR A 108 -1.64 13.97 31.59
CA TYR A 108 -0.32 13.78 30.98
C TYR A 108 0.79 14.04 31.99
N ALA A 109 1.57 13.01 32.32
CA ALA A 109 2.76 13.15 33.14
C ALA A 109 3.87 13.88 32.37
N PRO A 110 4.74 14.66 33.04
CA PRO A 110 5.89 15.26 32.40
C PRO A 110 6.80 14.21 31.74
N LEU A 111 7.26 14.48 30.51
CA LEU A 111 8.27 13.64 29.87
C LEU A 111 9.59 13.89 30.59
N THR A 112 10.06 12.88 31.33
CA THR A 112 11.30 12.97 32.11
C THR A 112 12.44 12.30 31.37
N ILE A 113 13.50 13.06 31.08
CA ILE A 113 14.73 12.55 30.47
C ILE A 113 15.81 12.57 31.56
N ALA A 114 16.35 11.39 31.89
CA ALA A 114 17.43 11.23 32.87
C ALA A 114 18.74 10.83 32.17
N GLY A 115 19.86 11.39 32.61
CA GLY A 115 21.20 11.09 32.07
C GLY A 115 22.29 11.27 33.12
N LYS A 116 23.57 11.12 32.73
CA LYS A 116 24.72 11.34 33.65
C LYS A 116 24.87 12.80 34.13
N GLY A 117 24.02 13.71 33.64
CA GLY A 117 23.92 15.12 34.05
C GLY A 117 22.62 15.39 34.82
N ALA A 118 21.99 16.55 34.57
CA ALA A 118 20.72 16.92 35.20
C ALA A 118 19.53 16.15 34.61
N ASN A 119 18.53 15.87 35.45
CA ASN A 119 17.22 15.40 34.99
C ASN A 119 16.43 16.58 34.42
N ILE A 120 15.84 16.40 33.25
CA ILE A 120 14.98 17.40 32.62
C ILE A 120 13.55 16.85 32.64
N ALA A 121 12.61 17.65 33.12
CA ALA A 121 11.19 17.39 33.00
C ALA A 121 10.61 18.37 31.97
N LEU A 122 9.88 17.83 30.98
CA LEU A 122 9.24 18.59 29.91
C LEU A 122 7.73 18.56 30.13
N ASP A 123 7.11 19.74 30.16
CA ASP A 123 5.67 19.89 30.36
C ASP A 123 4.91 19.56 29.06
N PHE A 124 3.86 18.74 29.14
CA PHE A 124 3.00 18.43 27.98
C PHE A 124 2.34 19.70 27.44
N ALA A 125 2.14 19.77 26.11
CA ALA A 125 1.62 20.90 25.34
C ALA A 125 2.48 22.18 25.32
N LYS A 126 3.43 22.32 26.24
CA LYS A 126 4.39 23.44 26.26
C LYS A 126 5.74 23.05 25.67
N ASP A 127 6.31 21.95 26.15
CA ASP A 127 7.65 21.50 25.80
C ASP A 127 7.63 20.25 24.91
N TRP A 128 6.55 19.46 24.93
CA TRP A 128 6.38 18.29 24.06
C TRP A 128 4.89 17.99 23.77
N VAL A 129 4.64 17.32 22.64
CA VAL A 129 3.34 16.78 22.20
C VAL A 129 3.53 15.35 21.74
#